data_AF-A0A2E7BGB1-F1
#
_entry.id   AF-A0A2E7BGB1-F1
#
_cell.length_a   1.000
_cell.length_b   1.000
_cell.length_c   1.000
_cell.angle_alpha   90.00
_cell.angle_beta   90.00
_cell.angle_gamma   90.00
#
_symmetry.space_group_name_H-M   'P 1'
#
loop_
_entity.id
_entity.type
_entity.pdbx_description
1 polymer ?
#
loop_
_entity_poly.entity_id
_entity_poly.type
_entity_poly.pdbx_seq_one_letter_code
_entity_poly.pdbx_strand_id
1 'polypeptide(L)'
;MTGRRLSFLMRAGLGLALGAAVAVSTFQEPAGAQSFPTSTDVETYRDTVESVFMEDRGGTTSGLASCVMCHTWQTSVRFSLETPESPAGWTIGQSRRNLDVIGQLINTADPESSRLLQKPLAQNAGGLPHTGGTFWTSTDDPEYGRLLQWIQRVPDEQFIPAPEPEIDFDFFRACVQEVFANPRDGQLPCTRCHSGGMIGFAPAPGRADRWSDEEAQRAYRLISRVITPGNPEQSRFLLKPLHPDGGGAYTHNGPRRWESRDDPEWQMLAGWVRGERVGSSCSS
;
A
#
# COMPACT_ATOMS: atom_id res chain seq x y z
N MET A 1 -64.90 -29.07 75.10
CA MET A 1 -65.38 -30.45 74.90
C MET A 1 -64.46 -31.13 73.88
N THR A 2 -63.97 -32.33 74.21
CA THR A 2 -63.48 -33.41 73.30
C THR A 2 -62.41 -33.05 72.27
N GLY A 3 -61.19 -33.58 72.23
CA GLY A 3 -60.67 -34.87 72.67
C GLY A 3 -60.54 -35.84 71.49
N ARG A 4 -59.30 -36.14 71.04
CA ARG A 4 -58.74 -37.35 70.35
C ARG A 4 -57.70 -36.94 69.30
N ARG A 5 -56.42 -37.26 69.45
CA ARG A 5 -55.69 -38.55 69.31
C ARG A 5 -55.67 -39.16 67.88
N LEU A 6 -54.44 -39.20 67.36
CA LEU A 6 -53.74 -40.28 66.63
C LEU A 6 -54.09 -40.59 65.15
N SER A 7 -53.14 -40.28 64.25
CA SER A 7 -52.18 -41.26 63.66
C SER A 7 -51.88 -41.03 62.16
N PHE A 8 -50.72 -41.56 61.75
CA PHE A 8 -50.17 -41.81 60.40
C PHE A 8 -49.40 -40.63 59.75
N LEU A 9 -48.06 -40.65 59.69
CA LEU A 9 -47.09 -41.47 58.92
C LEU A 9 -46.67 -40.83 57.60
N MET A 10 -45.39 -40.42 57.60
CA MET A 10 -44.42 -40.38 56.49
C MET A 10 -44.83 -39.74 55.14
N ARG A 11 -44.10 -38.69 54.73
CA ARG A 11 -42.93 -38.86 53.83
C ARG A 11 -42.17 -37.54 53.64
N ALA A 12 -40.86 -37.71 53.49
CA ALA A 12 -39.85 -36.67 53.34
C ALA A 12 -40.02 -35.85 52.05
N GLY A 13 -39.77 -34.55 52.14
CA GLY A 13 -39.45 -33.67 51.01
C GLY A 13 -38.11 -32.99 51.28
N LEU A 14 -37.09 -33.37 50.52
CA LEU A 14 -35.80 -32.69 50.44
C LEU A 14 -36.03 -31.28 49.85
N GLY A 15 -35.76 -30.24 50.62
CA GLY A 15 -35.62 -28.86 50.13
C GLY A 15 -34.16 -28.45 50.17
N LEU A 16 -33.49 -28.46 49.01
CA LEU A 16 -32.18 -27.83 48.82
C LEU A 16 -32.34 -26.31 48.92
N ALA A 17 -31.65 -25.68 49.87
CA ALA A 17 -31.43 -24.24 49.87
C ALA A 17 -30.15 -23.94 49.07
N LEU A 18 -30.30 -23.37 47.88
CA LEU A 18 -29.18 -22.82 47.11
C LEU A 18 -28.79 -21.45 47.71
N GLY A 19 -27.66 -21.42 48.42
CA GLY A 19 -26.95 -20.17 48.71
C GLY A 19 -26.21 -19.72 47.45
N ALA A 20 -26.58 -18.56 46.90
CA ALA A 20 -25.85 -17.94 45.80
C ALA A 20 -24.55 -17.32 46.34
N ALA A 21 -23.43 -18.02 46.15
CA ALA A 21 -22.10 -17.43 46.31
C ALA A 21 -21.81 -16.56 45.08
N VAL A 22 -21.68 -15.24 45.29
CA VAL A 22 -21.20 -14.32 44.25
C VAL A 22 -19.69 -14.54 44.14
N ALA A 23 -19.27 -15.35 43.17
CA ALA A 23 -17.87 -15.46 42.79
C ALA A 23 -17.47 -14.18 42.05
N VAL A 24 -16.63 -13.36 42.68
CA VAL A 24 -15.95 -12.25 42.01
C VAL A 24 -14.88 -12.89 41.12
N SER A 25 -15.20 -13.10 39.85
CA SER A 25 -14.19 -13.44 38.84
C SER A 25 -13.25 -12.25 38.68
N THR A 26 -12.07 -12.34 39.27
CA THR A 26 -10.93 -11.54 38.82
C THR A 26 -10.52 -12.07 37.45
N PHE A 27 -11.12 -11.54 36.39
CA PHE A 27 -10.52 -11.61 35.07
C PHE A 27 -9.22 -10.82 35.14
N GLN A 28 -8.12 -11.54 35.34
CA GLN A 28 -6.80 -11.02 35.05
C GLN A 28 -6.76 -10.83 33.53
N GLU A 29 -6.78 -9.59 33.05
CA GLU A 29 -6.43 -9.32 31.65
C GLU A 29 -5.06 -9.95 31.37
N PRO A 30 -4.89 -10.63 30.22
CA PRO A 30 -3.56 -11.07 29.82
C PRO A 30 -2.66 -9.84 29.77
N ALA A 31 -1.47 -9.94 30.37
CA ALA A 31 -0.46 -8.88 30.33
C ALA A 31 -0.36 -8.35 28.91
N GLY A 32 -0.70 -7.07 28.73
CA GLY A 32 -1.01 -6.50 27.42
C GLY A 32 0.08 -6.83 26.42
N ALA A 33 -0.31 -7.46 25.31
CA ALA A 33 0.44 -7.35 24.08
C ALA A 33 0.55 -5.85 23.79
N GLN A 34 1.70 -5.24 24.07
CA GLN A 34 1.92 -3.87 23.66
C GLN A 34 1.76 -3.83 22.14
N SER A 35 0.80 -3.06 21.65
CA SER A 35 0.60 -2.87 20.22
C SER A 35 1.82 -2.12 19.67
N PHE A 36 2.53 -2.73 18.74
CA PHE A 36 3.56 -2.03 17.97
C PHE A 36 2.93 -0.85 17.21
N PRO A 37 3.65 0.29 17.06
CA PRO A 37 4.98 0.54 17.59
C PRO A 37 4.95 1.12 19.02
N THR A 38 5.79 0.58 19.90
CA THR A 38 6.14 1.20 21.20
C THR A 38 7.08 2.39 21.01
N SER A 39 7.36 3.17 22.06
CA SER A 39 8.36 4.26 21.98
C SER A 39 9.76 3.74 21.63
N THR A 40 10.15 2.58 22.17
CA THR A 40 11.44 1.94 21.89
C THR A 40 11.52 1.44 20.45
N ASP A 41 10.41 0.97 19.88
CA ASP A 41 10.35 0.61 18.45
C ASP A 41 10.56 1.82 17.57
N VAL A 42 9.94 2.96 17.90
CA VAL A 42 10.13 4.22 17.18
C VAL A 42 11.57 4.72 17.30
N GLU A 43 12.20 4.63 18.47
CA GLU A 43 13.62 4.99 18.65
C GLU A 43 14.55 4.11 17.81
N THR A 44 14.34 2.78 17.85
CA THR A 44 15.13 1.83 17.04
C THR A 44 14.95 2.08 15.54
N TYR A 45 13.72 2.38 15.11
CA TYR A 45 13.39 2.77 13.74
C TYR A 45 14.11 4.06 13.32
N ARG A 46 14.12 5.08 14.18
CA ARG A 46 14.82 6.35 13.92
C ARG A 46 16.32 6.14 13.72
N ASP A 47 16.94 5.41 14.64
CA ASP A 47 18.39 5.20 14.64
C ASP A 47 18.86 4.32 13.47
N THR A 48 18.03 3.36 13.04
CA THR A 48 18.42 2.39 12.02
C THR A 48 17.94 2.77 10.63
N VAL A 49 16.68 3.17 10.48
CA VAL A 49 16.02 3.35 9.19
C VAL A 49 16.02 4.81 8.76
N GLU A 50 15.59 5.71 9.64
CA GLU A 50 15.54 7.14 9.28
C GLU A 50 16.93 7.74 9.07
N SER A 51 17.94 7.24 9.78
CA SER A 51 19.35 7.61 9.55
C SER A 51 19.80 7.31 8.12
N VAL A 52 19.44 6.16 7.56
CA VAL A 52 19.75 5.79 6.16
C VAL A 52 19.08 6.74 5.16
N PHE A 53 17.87 7.22 5.46
CA PHE A 53 17.17 8.16 4.59
C PHE A 53 17.79 9.55 4.56
N MET A 54 18.39 9.95 5.69
CA MET A 54 19.05 11.24 5.87
C MET A 54 20.51 11.24 5.42
N GLU A 55 21.12 10.06 5.26
CA GLU A 55 22.52 9.91 4.87
C GLU A 55 22.86 10.78 3.66
N ASP A 56 23.90 11.62 3.81
CA ASP A 56 24.38 12.45 2.71
C ASP A 56 25.13 11.58 1.71
N ARG A 57 24.67 11.62 0.46
CA ARG A 57 25.21 10.82 -0.63
C ARG A 57 25.91 11.67 -1.69
N GLY A 58 26.16 12.95 -1.37
CA GLY A 58 26.94 13.86 -2.20
C GLY A 58 26.15 14.44 -3.38
N GLY A 59 24.88 14.81 -3.18
CA GLY A 59 23.95 15.30 -4.21
C GLY A 59 24.56 16.34 -5.19
N THR A 60 24.18 16.42 -6.47
CA THR A 60 22.87 16.77 -7.06
C THR A 60 22.54 15.92 -8.30
N THR A 61 23.24 14.78 -8.45
CA THR A 61 23.12 13.88 -9.59
C THR A 61 22.15 12.73 -9.28
N SER A 62 21.37 12.29 -10.27
CA SER A 62 20.55 11.08 -10.18
C SER A 62 21.40 9.89 -9.71
N GLY A 63 20.99 9.18 -8.65
CA GLY A 63 21.73 8.06 -8.05
C GLY A 63 22.52 8.37 -6.78
N LEU A 64 22.69 9.65 -6.42
CA LEU A 64 23.55 10.09 -5.30
C LEU A 64 22.84 11.10 -4.37
N ALA A 65 21.53 11.28 -4.50
CA ALA A 65 20.78 12.09 -3.57
C ALA A 65 20.40 11.30 -2.31
N SER A 66 20.36 11.95 -1.15
CA SER A 66 19.77 11.35 0.04
C SER A 66 18.31 10.97 -0.23
N CYS A 67 17.83 9.88 0.38
CA CYS A 67 16.49 9.37 0.09
C CYS A 67 15.43 10.41 0.45
N VAL A 68 15.62 11.09 1.59
CA VAL A 68 14.73 12.16 2.07
C VAL A 68 14.57 13.29 1.05
N MET A 69 15.60 13.58 0.25
CA MET A 69 15.52 14.64 -0.76
C MET A 69 14.47 14.32 -1.83
N CYS A 70 14.31 13.06 -2.24
CA CYS A 70 13.26 12.71 -3.20
C CYS A 70 11.94 12.38 -2.50
N HIS A 71 12.01 11.73 -1.33
CA HIS A 71 10.85 11.11 -0.71
C HIS A 71 9.99 12.03 0.15
N THR A 72 10.36 13.30 0.32
CA THR A 72 9.56 14.28 1.07
C THR A 72 8.73 15.21 0.19
N TRP A 73 9.21 15.50 -1.03
CA TRP A 73 8.54 16.49 -1.90
C TRP A 73 8.42 16.06 -3.37
N GLN A 74 9.34 15.24 -3.91
CA GLN A 74 9.27 14.84 -5.32
C GLN A 74 8.32 13.68 -5.55
N THR A 75 8.10 12.84 -4.52
CA THR A 75 7.24 11.67 -4.60
C THR A 75 5.97 11.87 -3.79
N SER A 76 4.83 11.91 -4.46
CA SER A 76 3.50 11.75 -3.85
C SER A 76 2.98 10.30 -3.96
N VAL A 77 3.91 9.33 -4.09
CA VAL A 77 3.62 7.90 -4.27
C VAL A 77 3.87 7.10 -2.98
N ARG A 78 3.72 5.75 -3.01
CA ARG A 78 3.67 4.84 -1.84
C ARG A 78 4.75 5.07 -0.77
N PHE A 79 5.88 5.66 -1.14
CA PHE A 79 6.93 6.07 -0.21
C PHE A 79 7.01 7.60 -0.18
N SER A 80 6.23 8.22 0.71
CA SER A 80 6.21 9.66 0.96
C SER A 80 6.41 9.90 2.45
N LEU A 81 7.53 10.52 2.79
CA LEU A 81 7.93 10.85 4.15
C LEU A 81 7.49 12.28 4.48
N GLU A 82 7.26 12.54 5.76
CA GLU A 82 7.15 13.91 6.27
C GLU A 82 8.44 14.69 5.96
N THR A 83 8.36 16.01 5.78
CA THR A 83 9.58 16.83 5.75
C THR A 83 10.21 16.86 7.14
N PRO A 84 11.52 16.57 7.30
CA PRO A 84 12.22 16.72 8.58
C PRO A 84 11.99 18.10 9.20
N GLU A 85 11.76 18.15 10.51
CA GLU A 85 11.58 19.42 11.23
C GLU A 85 12.89 20.23 11.28
N SER A 86 14.03 19.53 11.34
CA SER A 86 15.34 20.15 11.43
C SER A 86 16.40 19.27 10.75
N PRO A 87 17.66 19.75 10.62
CA PRO A 87 18.77 18.91 10.16
C PRO A 87 19.01 17.67 11.02
N ALA A 88 18.53 17.66 12.28
CA ALA A 88 18.59 16.50 13.15
C ALA A 88 17.51 15.44 12.85
N GLY A 89 16.65 15.69 11.86
CA GLY A 89 15.62 14.76 11.40
C GLY A 89 14.20 15.14 11.85
N TRP A 90 13.39 14.11 12.07
CA TRP A 90 11.96 14.22 12.38
C TRP A 90 11.68 14.35 13.87
N THR A 91 10.53 14.92 14.24
CA THR A 91 9.94 14.74 15.57
C THR A 91 9.47 13.31 15.79
N ILE A 92 9.25 12.89 17.05
CA ILE A 92 8.67 11.56 17.35
C ILE A 92 7.32 11.37 16.64
N GLY A 93 6.49 12.43 16.61
CA GLY A 93 5.19 12.38 15.95
C GLY A 93 5.30 12.16 14.44
N GLN A 94 6.28 12.80 13.78
CA GLN A 94 6.57 12.57 12.37
C GLN A 94 7.14 11.16 12.12
N SER A 95 8.08 10.69 12.94
CA SER A 95 8.64 9.34 12.80
C SER A 95 7.59 8.25 12.92
N ARG A 96 6.56 8.43 13.76
CA ARG A 96 5.43 7.48 13.82
C ARG A 96 4.66 7.42 12.49
N ARG A 97 4.34 8.57 11.90
CA ARG A 97 3.66 8.62 10.59
C ARG A 97 4.54 8.06 9.47
N ASN A 98 5.84 8.34 9.51
CA ASN A 98 6.78 7.74 8.57
C ASN A 98 6.83 6.21 8.75
N LEU A 99 6.81 5.70 9.99
CA LEU A 99 6.78 4.26 10.25
C LEU A 99 5.51 3.60 9.68
N ASP A 100 4.35 4.26 9.73
CA ASP A 100 3.13 3.77 9.06
C ASP A 100 3.30 3.68 7.53
N VAL A 101 4.06 4.59 6.92
CA VAL A 101 4.41 4.53 5.49
C VAL A 101 5.39 3.38 5.22
N ILE A 102 6.42 3.23 6.06
CA ILE A 102 7.41 2.15 5.95
C ILE A 102 6.77 0.78 6.12
N GLY A 103 5.77 0.66 7.00
CA GLY A 103 4.98 -0.55 7.18
C GLY A 103 4.29 -1.05 5.90
N GLN A 104 4.04 -0.17 4.92
CA GLN A 104 3.46 -0.55 3.62
C GLN A 104 4.51 -1.03 2.60
N LEU A 105 5.79 -0.91 2.94
CA LEU A 105 6.93 -1.18 2.07
C LEU A 105 7.78 -2.37 2.51
N ILE A 106 7.51 -2.90 3.71
CA ILE A 106 8.16 -4.08 4.25
C ILE A 106 7.23 -5.29 4.23
N ASN A 107 7.83 -6.46 4.30
CA ASN A 107 7.15 -7.73 4.46
C ASN A 107 7.93 -8.52 5.51
N THR A 108 7.40 -8.64 6.72
CA THR A 108 8.13 -9.31 7.82
C THR A 108 8.14 -10.84 7.67
N ALA A 109 7.16 -11.42 6.98
CA ALA A 109 7.09 -12.85 6.69
C ALA A 109 8.10 -13.28 5.61
N ASP A 110 8.53 -12.35 4.75
CA ASP A 110 9.60 -12.54 3.75
C ASP A 110 10.40 -11.23 3.64
N PRO A 111 11.33 -10.96 4.58
CA PRO A 111 12.04 -9.69 4.70
C PRO A 111 12.73 -9.23 3.42
N GLU A 112 13.40 -10.13 2.69
CA GLU A 112 14.10 -9.82 1.44
C GLU A 112 13.15 -9.40 0.30
N SER A 113 11.86 -9.79 0.36
CA SER A 113 10.84 -9.33 -0.60
C SER A 113 10.40 -7.88 -0.39
N SER A 114 10.79 -7.26 0.72
CA SER A 114 10.42 -5.90 1.08
C SER A 114 10.82 -4.90 -0.01
N ARG A 115 9.86 -4.11 -0.51
CA ARG A 115 10.15 -3.05 -1.50
C ARG A 115 11.11 -2.00 -0.96
N LEU A 116 11.13 -1.78 0.36
CA LEU A 116 12.11 -0.93 1.04
C LEU A 116 13.56 -1.39 0.76
N LEU A 117 13.80 -2.69 0.67
CA LEU A 117 15.09 -3.29 0.36
C LEU A 117 15.34 -3.40 -1.14
N GLN A 118 14.32 -3.80 -1.90
CA GLN A 118 14.50 -4.09 -3.33
C GLN A 118 14.65 -2.83 -4.19
N LYS A 119 13.96 -1.72 -3.86
CA LYS A 119 14.00 -0.50 -4.69
C LYS A 119 15.40 0.12 -4.77
N PRO A 120 16.15 0.29 -3.68
CA PRO A 120 17.48 0.89 -3.76
C PRO A 120 18.56 -0.11 -4.19
N LEU A 121 18.27 -1.42 -4.23
CA LEU A 121 19.20 -2.49 -4.65
C LEU A 121 19.34 -2.57 -6.17
N ALA A 122 20.53 -2.93 -6.64
CA ALA A 122 20.80 -3.13 -8.06
C ALA A 122 20.00 -4.31 -8.65
N GLN A 123 19.50 -4.15 -9.89
CA GLN A 123 18.69 -5.18 -10.56
C GLN A 123 19.43 -6.52 -10.74
N ASN A 124 20.74 -6.49 -10.97
CA ASN A 124 21.56 -7.70 -11.08
C ASN A 124 21.76 -8.42 -9.74
N ALA A 125 21.46 -7.77 -8.62
CA ALA A 125 21.43 -8.34 -7.28
C ALA A 125 20.00 -8.69 -6.82
N GLY A 126 19.01 -8.68 -7.73
CA GLY A 126 17.60 -8.95 -7.40
C GLY A 126 16.77 -7.72 -7.05
N GLY A 127 17.33 -6.52 -7.19
CA GLY A 127 16.62 -5.27 -6.95
C GLY A 127 15.57 -4.92 -8.01
N LEU A 128 14.74 -3.92 -7.69
CA LEU A 128 13.68 -3.41 -8.56
C LEU A 128 14.09 -2.07 -9.20
N PRO A 129 13.53 -1.72 -10.37
CA PRO A 129 13.73 -0.40 -10.95
C PRO A 129 13.33 0.73 -9.98
N HIS A 130 14.24 1.67 -9.80
CA HIS A 130 14.05 2.84 -8.94
C HIS A 130 14.56 4.10 -9.64
N THR A 131 13.69 5.11 -9.72
CA THR A 131 13.97 6.37 -10.42
C THR A 131 15.10 7.15 -9.77
N GLY A 132 15.25 7.08 -8.45
CA GLY A 132 16.34 7.73 -7.72
C GLY A 132 17.72 7.11 -7.95
N GLY A 133 17.79 5.97 -8.65
CA GLY A 133 19.01 5.22 -8.93
C GLY A 133 19.25 4.08 -7.95
N THR A 134 20.43 3.47 -8.10
CA THR A 134 20.91 2.33 -7.30
C THR A 134 21.77 2.84 -6.15
N PHE A 135 21.45 2.41 -4.93
CA PHE A 135 22.16 2.77 -3.70
C PHE A 135 22.99 1.60 -3.16
N TRP A 136 22.52 0.37 -3.38
CA TRP A 136 23.23 -0.84 -2.97
C TRP A 136 23.50 -1.71 -4.19
N THR A 137 24.75 -2.15 -4.38
CA THR A 137 25.15 -2.98 -5.52
C THR A 137 25.08 -4.48 -5.24
N SER A 138 25.02 -4.87 -3.96
CA SER A 138 24.92 -6.25 -3.46
C SER A 138 24.08 -6.28 -2.19
N THR A 139 23.53 -7.44 -1.85
CA THR A 139 22.92 -7.73 -0.54
C THR A 139 23.95 -7.76 0.60
N ASP A 140 25.25 -7.79 0.28
CA ASP A 140 26.34 -7.68 1.25
C ASP A 140 26.59 -6.23 1.71
N ASP A 141 25.87 -5.26 1.14
CA ASP A 141 26.00 -3.86 1.55
C ASP A 141 25.63 -3.69 3.03
N PRO A 142 26.46 -2.99 3.84
CA PRO A 142 26.21 -2.87 5.27
C PRO A 142 24.92 -2.10 5.58
N GLU A 143 24.49 -1.15 4.74
CA GLU A 143 23.22 -0.46 4.95
C GLU A 143 22.04 -1.39 4.66
N TYR A 144 22.11 -2.17 3.57
CA TYR A 144 21.13 -3.19 3.24
C TYR A 144 20.99 -4.19 4.41
N GLY A 145 22.10 -4.72 4.90
CA GLY A 145 22.11 -5.68 6.01
C GLY A 145 21.51 -5.12 7.31
N ARG A 146 21.76 -3.84 7.62
CA ARG A 146 21.14 -3.18 8.79
C ARG A 146 19.62 -3.06 8.66
N LEU A 147 19.12 -2.66 7.49
CA LEU A 147 17.67 -2.57 7.26
C LEU A 147 17.01 -3.93 7.26
N LEU A 148 17.62 -4.94 6.64
CA LEU A 148 17.14 -6.32 6.66
C LEU A 148 17.05 -6.84 8.10
N GLN A 149 18.10 -6.64 8.90
CA GLN A 149 18.11 -7.05 10.29
C GLN A 149 17.04 -6.32 11.12
N TRP A 150 16.78 -5.04 10.83
CA TRP A 150 15.70 -4.31 11.47
C TRP A 150 14.33 -4.93 11.14
N ILE A 151 14.05 -5.22 9.86
CA ILE A 151 12.79 -5.88 9.44
C ILE A 151 12.63 -7.23 10.14
N GLN A 152 13.68 -8.04 10.22
CA GLN A 152 13.68 -9.35 10.88
C GLN A 152 13.43 -9.30 12.40
N ARG A 153 13.58 -8.13 13.03
CA ARG A 153 13.29 -7.94 14.47
C ARG A 153 11.86 -7.46 14.73
N VAL A 154 11.19 -6.94 13.71
CA VAL A 154 9.76 -6.65 13.79
C VAL A 154 9.03 -7.99 13.86
N PRO A 155 8.01 -8.16 14.72
CA PRO A 155 7.24 -9.41 14.79
C PRO A 155 6.73 -9.82 13.40
N ASP A 156 6.88 -11.11 13.07
CA ASP A 156 6.71 -11.67 11.72
C ASP A 156 5.25 -11.73 11.25
N GLU A 157 4.29 -11.44 12.13
CA GLU A 157 2.88 -11.28 11.77
C GLU A 157 2.47 -9.83 11.46
N GLN A 158 3.37 -8.86 11.62
CA GLN A 158 3.09 -7.45 11.38
C GLN A 158 3.55 -6.99 10.01
N PHE A 159 2.85 -6.04 9.38
CA PHE A 159 3.26 -5.48 8.09
C PHE A 159 3.48 -6.54 6.99
N ILE A 160 2.63 -7.56 6.97
CA ILE A 160 2.57 -8.49 5.84
C ILE A 160 1.69 -7.84 4.76
N PRO A 161 2.21 -7.54 3.56
CA PRO A 161 1.39 -7.03 2.48
C PRO A 161 0.27 -8.01 2.17
N ALA A 162 -0.96 -7.51 2.03
CA ALA A 162 -2.03 -8.32 1.46
C ALA A 162 -1.61 -8.78 0.05
N PRO A 163 -2.03 -9.98 -0.39
CA PRO A 163 -1.81 -10.42 -1.76
C PRO A 163 -2.26 -9.34 -2.75
N GLU A 164 -1.39 -8.98 -3.68
CA GLU A 164 -1.73 -8.02 -4.73
C GLU A 164 -2.87 -8.63 -5.58
N PRO A 165 -3.99 -7.91 -5.80
CA PRO A 165 -5.07 -8.43 -6.62
C PRO A 165 -4.62 -8.52 -8.08
N GLU A 166 -5.16 -9.50 -8.79
CA GLU A 166 -5.01 -9.56 -10.24
C GLU A 166 -5.83 -8.42 -10.88
N ILE A 167 -5.20 -7.67 -11.78
CA ILE A 167 -5.90 -6.69 -12.62
C ILE A 167 -6.34 -7.39 -13.90
N ASP A 168 -7.63 -7.34 -14.24
CA ASP A 168 -8.17 -8.23 -15.26
C ASP A 168 -7.82 -7.78 -16.70
N PHE A 169 -7.28 -8.70 -17.51
CA PHE A 169 -6.89 -8.40 -18.89
C PHE A 169 -8.11 -8.21 -19.82
N ASP A 170 -9.18 -8.98 -19.62
CA ASP A 170 -10.37 -8.86 -20.47
C ASP A 170 -11.08 -7.52 -20.26
N PHE A 171 -11.17 -7.05 -19.01
CA PHE A 171 -11.65 -5.72 -18.67
C PHE A 171 -10.71 -4.63 -19.19
N PHE A 172 -9.40 -4.86 -19.12
CA PHE A 172 -8.43 -3.94 -19.72
C PHE A 172 -8.72 -3.75 -21.21
N ARG A 173 -8.81 -4.85 -21.96
CA ARG A 173 -9.03 -4.84 -23.41
C ARG A 173 -10.38 -4.23 -23.78
N ALA A 174 -11.44 -4.57 -23.05
CA ALA A 174 -12.79 -4.14 -23.37
C ALA A 174 -13.08 -2.68 -22.97
N CYS A 175 -12.49 -2.19 -21.88
CA CYS A 175 -12.95 -0.96 -21.22
C CYS A 175 -11.81 0.04 -20.97
N VAL A 176 -10.67 -0.41 -20.44
CA VAL A 176 -9.56 0.49 -20.08
C VAL A 176 -8.84 1.00 -21.31
N GLN A 177 -8.56 0.12 -22.28
CA GLN A 177 -7.81 0.46 -23.48
C GLN A 177 -8.55 1.50 -24.35
N GLU A 178 -9.89 1.44 -24.37
CA GLU A 178 -10.75 2.43 -25.04
C GLU A 178 -10.56 3.85 -24.50
N VAL A 179 -10.35 4.01 -23.18
CA VAL A 179 -10.10 5.32 -22.55
C VAL A 179 -8.85 5.99 -23.15
N PHE A 180 -7.87 5.21 -23.59
CA PHE A 180 -6.61 5.74 -24.12
C PHE A 180 -6.75 6.38 -25.50
N ALA A 181 -7.67 5.87 -26.32
CA ALA A 181 -7.94 6.39 -27.66
C ALA A 181 -8.99 7.49 -27.64
N ASN A 182 -9.97 7.41 -26.74
CA ASN A 182 -11.12 8.31 -26.72
C ASN A 182 -10.80 9.62 -25.97
N PRO A 183 -10.75 10.77 -26.67
CA PRO A 183 -10.58 12.07 -26.03
C PRO A 183 -11.83 12.45 -25.24
N ARG A 184 -11.64 13.22 -24.16
CA ARG A 184 -12.72 14.01 -23.57
C ARG A 184 -12.83 15.33 -24.31
N ASP A 185 -13.98 16.00 -24.22
CA ASP A 185 -14.20 17.28 -24.89
C ASP A 185 -13.11 18.29 -24.50
N GLY A 186 -12.48 18.90 -25.51
CA GLY A 186 -11.34 19.82 -25.35
C GLY A 186 -10.01 19.20 -24.86
N GLN A 187 -9.89 17.87 -24.73
CA GLN A 187 -8.69 17.21 -24.18
C GLN A 187 -8.00 16.28 -25.19
N LEU A 188 -6.66 16.21 -25.12
CA LEU A 188 -5.89 15.26 -25.92
C LEU A 188 -6.03 13.83 -25.35
N PRO A 189 -6.18 12.79 -26.19
CA PRO A 189 -6.21 11.41 -25.73
C PRO A 189 -4.81 10.93 -25.31
N CYS A 190 -4.75 9.93 -24.43
CA CYS A 190 -3.50 9.38 -23.89
C CYS A 190 -2.55 8.92 -25.02
N THR A 191 -3.12 8.38 -26.09
CA THR A 191 -2.42 7.90 -27.29
C THR A 191 -1.49 8.93 -27.93
N ARG A 192 -1.77 10.24 -27.79
CA ARG A 192 -0.92 11.28 -28.39
C ARG A 192 0.47 11.36 -27.76
N CYS A 193 0.60 10.97 -26.48
CA CYS A 193 1.84 11.04 -25.74
C CYS A 193 2.38 9.66 -25.33
N HIS A 194 1.50 8.67 -25.21
CA HIS A 194 1.81 7.33 -24.67
C HIS A 194 1.71 6.21 -25.71
N SER A 195 1.76 6.50 -27.02
CA SER A 195 1.72 5.50 -28.08
C SER A 195 3.03 4.73 -28.30
N GLY A 196 4.14 5.20 -27.74
CA GLY A 196 5.46 4.57 -27.89
C GLY A 196 6.47 4.98 -26.82
N GLY A 197 7.70 4.50 -26.96
CA GLY A 197 8.79 4.79 -26.01
C GLY A 197 8.67 4.02 -24.69
N MET A 198 9.40 4.49 -23.66
CA MET A 198 9.48 3.82 -22.36
C MET A 198 8.14 3.73 -21.61
N ILE A 199 7.22 4.66 -21.88
CA ILE A 199 5.86 4.71 -21.30
C ILE A 199 4.82 4.59 -22.44
N GLY A 200 5.07 3.66 -23.37
CA GLY A 200 4.25 3.42 -24.56
C GLY A 200 3.05 2.50 -24.34
N PHE A 201 2.28 2.70 -23.27
CA PHE A 201 1.18 1.80 -22.88
C PHE A 201 -0.14 2.07 -23.63
N ALA A 202 -0.24 3.14 -24.40
CA ALA A 202 -1.45 3.59 -25.07
C ALA A 202 -1.24 3.68 -26.60
N PRO A 203 -0.98 2.56 -27.30
CA PRO A 203 -0.90 2.57 -28.75
C PRO A 203 -2.23 3.02 -29.36
N ALA A 204 -2.18 3.70 -30.51
CA ALA A 204 -3.39 3.99 -31.28
C ALA A 204 -4.02 2.67 -31.75
N PRO A 205 -5.36 2.59 -31.87
CA PRO A 205 -5.97 1.43 -32.49
C PRO A 205 -5.49 1.30 -33.95
N GLY A 206 -5.40 0.06 -34.42
CA GLY A 206 -5.04 -0.27 -35.78
C GLY A 206 -6.18 0.00 -36.77
N ARG A 207 -6.14 -0.70 -37.91
CA ARG A 207 -7.16 -0.57 -38.95
C ARG A 207 -8.53 -1.04 -38.40
N ALA A 208 -9.59 -0.31 -38.73
CA ALA A 208 -10.96 -0.52 -38.24
C ALA A 208 -11.19 -0.13 -36.77
N ASP A 209 -10.38 0.80 -36.23
CA ASP A 209 -10.51 1.36 -34.88
C ASP A 209 -10.50 0.28 -33.79
N ARG A 210 -9.66 -0.75 -33.96
CA ARG A 210 -9.47 -1.85 -33.00
C ARG A 210 -7.99 -2.20 -32.84
N TRP A 211 -7.62 -2.68 -31.66
CA TRP A 211 -6.33 -3.29 -31.39
C TRP A 211 -6.37 -4.79 -31.68
N SER A 212 -5.26 -5.33 -32.17
CA SER A 212 -5.00 -6.77 -32.15
C SER A 212 -4.81 -7.27 -30.71
N ASP A 213 -4.98 -8.58 -30.49
CA ASP A 213 -4.74 -9.19 -29.18
C ASP A 213 -3.26 -9.00 -28.75
N GLU A 214 -2.32 -9.05 -29.70
CA GLU A 214 -0.91 -8.81 -29.42
C GLU A 214 -0.64 -7.38 -28.95
N GLU A 215 -1.30 -6.38 -29.56
CA GLU A 215 -1.20 -4.97 -29.15
C GLU A 215 -1.82 -4.75 -27.78
N ALA A 216 -3.00 -5.30 -27.52
CA ALA A 216 -3.66 -5.24 -26.22
C ALA A 216 -2.80 -5.87 -25.12
N GLN A 217 -2.25 -7.07 -25.35
CA GLN A 217 -1.40 -7.74 -24.38
C GLN A 217 -0.10 -6.96 -24.09
N ARG A 218 0.47 -6.34 -25.12
CA ARG A 218 1.65 -5.47 -24.96
C ARG A 218 1.31 -4.23 -24.14
N ALA A 219 0.21 -3.55 -24.46
CA ALA A 219 -0.28 -2.38 -23.73
C ALA A 219 -0.54 -2.72 -22.25
N TYR A 220 -1.23 -3.84 -22.00
CA TYR A 220 -1.51 -4.36 -20.65
C TYR A 220 -0.23 -4.58 -19.82
N ARG A 221 0.80 -5.22 -20.39
CA ARG A 221 2.09 -5.41 -19.71
C ARG A 221 2.80 -4.09 -19.39
N LEU A 222 2.64 -3.07 -20.25
CA LEU A 222 3.28 -1.77 -20.06
C LEU A 222 2.54 -0.91 -19.04
N ILE A 223 1.21 -0.87 -19.09
CA ILE A 223 0.42 -0.12 -18.10
C ILE A 223 0.56 -0.70 -16.70
N SER A 224 0.68 -2.03 -16.57
CA SER A 224 0.90 -2.72 -15.30
C SER A 224 2.13 -2.19 -14.54
N ARG A 225 3.15 -1.67 -15.24
CA ARG A 225 4.37 -1.10 -14.62
C ARG A 225 4.15 0.26 -13.94
N VAL A 226 3.04 0.92 -14.24
CA VAL A 226 2.66 2.21 -13.67
C VAL A 226 1.40 2.10 -12.80
N ILE A 227 0.95 0.87 -12.55
CA ILE A 227 -0.15 0.54 -11.64
C ILE A 227 0.41 -0.01 -10.32
N THR A 228 -0.25 0.48 -9.29
CA THR A 228 -0.42 0.03 -7.92
C THR A 228 -1.44 -1.08 -7.67
N PRO A 229 -1.31 -2.39 -7.94
CA PRO A 229 -2.43 -3.30 -7.73
C PRO A 229 -3.01 -3.19 -6.31
N GLY A 230 -4.34 -3.10 -6.22
CA GLY A 230 -5.08 -2.87 -4.99
C GLY A 230 -5.10 -1.41 -4.50
N ASN A 231 -4.34 -0.50 -5.12
CA ASN A 231 -4.17 0.88 -4.65
C ASN A 231 -4.20 1.90 -5.80
N PRO A 232 -5.39 2.39 -6.18
CA PRO A 232 -5.55 3.35 -7.27
C PRO A 232 -4.93 4.71 -6.98
N GLU A 233 -4.97 5.19 -5.74
CA GLU A 233 -4.42 6.48 -5.32
C GLU A 233 -2.90 6.53 -5.49
N GLN A 234 -2.25 5.38 -5.37
CA GLN A 234 -0.80 5.23 -5.51
C GLN A 234 -0.39 4.72 -6.90
N SER A 235 -1.33 4.55 -7.81
CA SER A 235 -1.07 4.17 -9.20
C SER A 235 -0.75 5.41 -10.03
N ARG A 236 0.47 5.50 -10.58
CA ARG A 236 0.87 6.62 -11.45
C ARG A 236 -0.07 6.82 -12.62
N PHE A 237 -0.68 5.74 -13.12
CA PHE A 237 -1.73 5.76 -14.13
C PHE A 237 -2.92 6.67 -13.75
N LEU A 238 -3.39 6.62 -12.50
CA LEU A 238 -4.54 7.41 -12.04
C LEU A 238 -4.13 8.71 -11.36
N LEU A 239 -2.96 8.73 -10.73
CA LEU A 239 -2.45 9.88 -10.01
C LEU A 239 -1.96 11.01 -10.93
N LYS A 240 -1.29 10.69 -12.06
CA LYS A 240 -0.71 11.72 -12.94
C LYS A 240 -1.75 12.48 -13.77
N PRO A 241 -2.77 11.85 -14.37
CA PRO A 241 -3.77 12.60 -15.14
C PRO A 241 -4.83 13.27 -14.26
N LEU A 242 -4.89 13.00 -12.96
CA LEU A 242 -5.81 13.65 -12.02
C LEU A 242 -5.34 15.06 -11.69
N HIS A 243 -6.26 16.01 -11.59
CA HIS A 243 -5.98 17.39 -11.19
C HIS A 243 -5.46 17.45 -9.74
N PRO A 244 -4.51 18.36 -9.40
CA PRO A 244 -3.98 18.47 -8.04
C PRO A 244 -5.05 18.70 -6.96
N ASP A 245 -6.09 19.48 -7.25
CA ASP A 245 -7.18 19.74 -6.30
C ASP A 245 -8.02 18.48 -6.02
N GLY A 246 -8.06 17.54 -6.97
CA GLY A 246 -8.60 16.18 -6.79
C GLY A 246 -7.64 15.22 -6.08
N GLY A 247 -6.47 15.68 -5.64
CA GLY A 247 -5.42 14.86 -5.04
C GLY A 247 -4.52 14.14 -6.06
N GLY A 248 -4.41 14.69 -7.28
CA GLY A 248 -3.47 14.25 -8.31
C GLY A 248 -2.03 14.72 -8.09
N ALA A 249 -1.08 14.16 -8.84
CA ALA A 249 0.31 14.60 -8.77
C ALA A 249 0.53 15.92 -9.51
N TYR A 250 1.34 16.83 -8.94
CA TYR A 250 1.75 18.06 -9.62
C TYR A 250 2.46 17.79 -10.96
N THR A 251 3.23 16.70 -11.07
CA THR A 251 4.02 16.41 -12.27
C THR A 251 3.27 15.53 -13.29
N HIS A 252 2.73 16.16 -14.32
CA HIS A 252 2.32 15.51 -15.57
C HIS A 252 2.61 16.49 -16.71
N ASN A 253 3.46 16.11 -17.65
CA ASN A 253 3.87 16.97 -18.77
C ASN A 253 2.80 17.03 -19.88
N GLY A 254 1.52 16.92 -19.51
CA GLY A 254 0.37 16.83 -20.39
C GLY A 254 -0.93 17.22 -19.68
N PRO A 255 -2.07 17.24 -20.39
CA PRO A 255 -3.34 17.69 -19.83
C PRO A 255 -3.80 16.82 -18.65
N ARG A 256 -4.62 17.40 -17.77
CA ARG A 256 -5.34 16.64 -16.74
C ARG A 256 -6.59 16.06 -17.37
N ARG A 257 -6.80 14.76 -17.17
CA ARG A 257 -7.97 14.05 -17.68
C ARG A 257 -9.16 14.16 -16.74
N TRP A 258 -8.93 14.08 -15.43
CA TRP A 258 -9.98 14.09 -14.41
C TRP A 258 -9.78 15.22 -13.42
N GLU A 259 -10.87 15.86 -13.01
CA GLU A 259 -10.84 16.94 -12.03
C GLU A 259 -10.81 16.39 -10.59
N SER A 260 -11.61 15.37 -10.32
CA SER A 260 -11.68 14.73 -9.01
C SER A 260 -11.76 13.21 -9.13
N ARG A 261 -11.60 12.54 -7.98
CA ARG A 261 -11.77 11.07 -7.89
C ARG A 261 -13.22 10.64 -8.06
N ASP A 262 -14.18 11.55 -7.93
CA ASP A 262 -15.60 11.23 -8.11
C ASP A 262 -16.00 11.12 -9.60
N ASP A 263 -15.07 11.43 -10.52
CA ASP A 263 -15.29 11.25 -11.95
C ASP A 263 -15.62 9.76 -12.24
N PRO A 264 -16.75 9.46 -12.93
CA PRO A 264 -17.17 8.09 -13.16
C PRO A 264 -16.14 7.24 -13.93
N GLU A 265 -15.39 7.85 -14.85
CA GLU A 265 -14.33 7.15 -15.59
C GLU A 265 -13.16 6.85 -14.65
N TRP A 266 -12.80 7.79 -13.76
CA TRP A 266 -11.80 7.55 -12.73
C TRP A 266 -12.21 6.39 -11.81
N GLN A 267 -13.46 6.36 -11.33
CA GLN A 267 -13.97 5.31 -10.45
C GLN A 267 -14.00 3.92 -11.12
N MET A 268 -14.36 3.85 -12.41
CA MET A 268 -14.29 2.61 -13.18
C MET A 268 -12.86 2.05 -13.21
N LEU A 269 -11.89 2.90 -13.55
CA LEU A 269 -10.49 2.51 -13.61
C LEU A 269 -9.91 2.19 -12.22
N ALA A 270 -10.33 2.91 -11.18
CA ALA A 270 -9.95 2.65 -9.81
C ALA A 270 -10.45 1.28 -9.35
N GLY A 271 -11.69 0.92 -9.66
CA GLY A 271 -12.23 -0.42 -9.39
C GLY A 271 -11.45 -1.52 -10.10
N TRP A 272 -11.04 -1.29 -11.36
CA TRP A 272 -10.16 -2.23 -12.07
C TRP A 272 -8.79 -2.38 -11.42
N VAL A 273 -8.15 -1.29 -10.99
CA VAL A 273 -6.89 -1.33 -10.23
C VAL A 273 -7.05 -2.06 -8.88
N ARG A 274 -8.22 -1.97 -8.25
CA ARG A 274 -8.55 -2.73 -7.02
C ARG A 274 -8.85 -4.22 -7.28
N GLY A 275 -8.94 -4.65 -8.54
CA GLY A 275 -9.33 -6.02 -8.90
C GLY A 275 -10.83 -6.29 -8.79
N GLU A 276 -11.65 -5.24 -8.69
CA GLU A 276 -13.11 -5.34 -8.52
C GLU A 276 -13.85 -5.48 -9.86
N ARG A 277 -13.14 -5.24 -10.98
CA ARG A 277 -13.70 -5.21 -12.34
C ARG A 277 -13.05 -6.31 -13.18
N VAL A 278 -13.87 -7.23 -13.68
CA VAL A 278 -13.44 -8.40 -14.46
C VAL A 278 -14.32 -8.62 -15.69
N GLY A 279 -13.77 -9.26 -16.72
CA GLY A 279 -14.49 -9.59 -17.95
C GLY A 279 -14.79 -8.36 -18.82
N SER A 280 -15.66 -8.52 -19.81
CA SER A 280 -15.83 -7.53 -20.89
C SER A 280 -16.95 -6.50 -20.69
N SER A 281 -17.57 -6.44 -19.50
CA SER A 281 -18.64 -5.48 -19.22
C SER A 281 -18.11 -4.18 -18.66
N CYS A 282 -18.24 -3.07 -19.40
CA CYS A 282 -17.78 -1.74 -18.99
C CYS A 282 -18.80 -0.95 -18.16
N SER A 283 -19.92 -1.57 -17.79
CA SER A 283 -20.97 -0.91 -17.01
C SER A 283 -20.73 -1.01 -15.50
N SER A 284 -21.26 -0.02 -14.78
CA SER A 284 -21.04 0.31 -13.37
C SER A 284 -21.32 -0.83 -12.40
#